data_AF-A0A448MRP0-F1
#
_entry.id   AF-A0A448MRP0-F1
#
_cell.length_a   1.000
_cell.length_b   1.000
_cell.length_c   1.000
_cell.angle_alpha   90.00
_cell.angle_beta   90.00
_cell.angle_gamma   90.00
#
_symmetry.space_group_name_H-M   'P 1'
#
loop_
_entity.id
_entity.type
_entity.pdbx_description
1 polymer ?
#
loop_
_entity_poly.entity_id
_entity_poly.type
_entity_poly.pdbx_seq_one_letter_code
_entity_poly.pdbx_strand_id
1 'polypeptide(L)' 'MKIAVYSTKNYDRKYFELINAKYGFDLEFFDFMLNESTARLAEHCEVVCILLMMTGVEKYWKN' A
#
# COMPACT_ATOMS: atom_id res chain seq x y z
N MET A 1 14.50 3.71 7.24
CA MET A 1 13.09 3.55 7.64
C MET A 1 12.39 2.72 6.58
N LYS A 2 11.79 1.58 6.95
CA LYS A 2 11.14 0.67 6.00
C LYS A 2 9.62 0.87 5.97
N ILE A 3 9.05 1.01 4.78
CA ILE A 3 7.65 1.36 4.55
C ILE A 3 6.99 0.30 3.67
N ALA A 4 5.93 -0.33 4.19
CA ALA A 4 5.05 -1.21 3.42
C ALA A 4 3.97 -0.38 2.72
N VAL A 5 3.81 -0.52 1.41
CA VAL A 5 2.79 0.16 0.61
C VAL A 5 1.87 -0.87 -0.04
N TYR A 6 0.61 -0.95 0.42
CA TYR A 6 -0.38 -1.92 -0.06
C TYR A 6 -1.26 -1.37 -1.18
N SER A 7 -1.88 -2.29 -1.94
CA SER A 7 -2.80 -2.00 -3.04
C SER A 7 -2.19 -1.15 -4.16
N THR A 8 -0.90 -1.35 -4.43
CA THR A 8 -0.14 -0.54 -5.39
C THR A 8 -0.34 -1.03 -6.82
N LYS A 9 -0.40 -0.09 -7.77
CA LYS A 9 -0.28 -0.37 -9.20
C LYS A 9 1.07 0.11 -9.73
N ASN A 10 1.38 -0.29 -10.96
CA ASN A 10 2.64 0.09 -11.62
C ASN A 10 2.90 1.60 -11.65
N TYR A 11 1.84 2.42 -11.78
CA TYR A 11 1.98 3.88 -11.74
C TYR A 11 2.30 4.40 -10.34
N ASP A 12 1.75 3.80 -9.28
CA ASP A 12 2.02 4.21 -7.90
C ASP A 12 3.50 4.03 -7.59
N ARG A 13 4.04 2.83 -7.88
CA ARG A 13 5.46 2.51 -7.70
C ARG A 13 6.37 3.55 -8.36
N LYS A 14 6.11 3.89 -9.62
CA LYS A 14 6.92 4.86 -10.38
C LYS A 14 6.98 6.22 -9.67
N TYR A 15 5.85 6.74 -9.20
CA TYR A 15 5.81 8.05 -8.54
C TYR A 15 6.40 8.00 -7.12
N PHE A 16 6.17 6.91 -6.38
CA PHE A 16 6.81 6.71 -5.09
C PHE A 16 8.33 6.64 -5.21
N GLU A 17 8.88 5.86 -6.14
CA GLU A 17 10.32 5.77 -6.38
C GLU A 17 10.92 7.12 -6.81
N LEU A 18 10.24 7.85 -7.69
CA LEU A 18 10.67 9.18 -8.14
C LEU A 18 10.84 10.17 -6.98
N ILE A 19 9.87 10.20 -6.06
CA ILE A 19 9.95 11.09 -4.89
C ILE A 19 10.92 10.53 -3.86
N ASN A 20 10.93 9.20 -3.66
CA ASN A 20 11.80 8.54 -2.69
C ASN A 20 13.29 8.69 -3.03
N ALA A 21 13.66 8.96 -4.29
CA ALA A 21 15.02 9.36 -4.65
C ALA A 21 15.56 10.56 -3.83
N LYS A 22 14.68 11.41 -3.27
CA LYS A 22 15.06 12.52 -2.38
C LYS A 22 15.18 12.14 -0.90
N TYR A 23 14.51 11.06 -0.48
CA TYR A 23 14.37 10.71 0.94
C TYR A 23 15.14 9.44 1.32
N GLY A 24 15.33 8.49 0.40
CA GLY A 24 16.09 7.28 0.62
C GLY A 24 15.44 6.27 1.58
N PHE A 25 14.10 6.20 1.62
CA PHE A 25 13.40 5.17 2.40
C PHE A 25 13.48 3.80 1.70
N ASP A 26 13.36 2.74 2.48
CA ASP A 26 13.21 1.39 1.96
C ASP A 26 11.71 1.14 1.73
N LEU A 27 11.31 1.05 0.46
CA LEU A 27 9.91 0.92 0.06
C LEU A 27 9.62 -0.51 -0.39
N GLU A 28 8.72 -1.17 0.31
CA GLU A 28 8.21 -2.49 -0.06
C GLU A 28 6.77 -2.34 -0.57
N PHE A 29 6.53 -2.72 -1.82
CA PHE A 29 5.24 -2.53 -2.48
C PHE A 29 4.52 -3.87 -2.64
N PHE A 30 3.25 -3.89 -2.22
CA PHE A 30 2.33 -5.01 -2.38
C PHE A 30 1.21 -4.60 -3.35
N ASP A 31 0.92 -5.45 -4.33
CA ASP A 31 -0.14 -5.24 -5.33
C ASP A 31 -1.50 -5.80 -4.89
N PHE A 32 -1.56 -6.42 -3.71
CA PHE A 32 -2.75 -6.91 -3.05
C PHE A 32 -3.16 -6.03 -1.86
N MET A 33 -4.40 -6.21 -1.41
CA MET A 33 -4.97 -5.47 -0.29
C MET A 33 -4.40 -5.92 1.06
N LEU A 34 -4.34 -4.98 1.99
CA LEU A 34 -4.14 -5.28 3.41
C LEU A 34 -5.40 -5.94 3.99
N ASN A 35 -5.25 -7.11 4.59
CA ASN A 35 -6.28 -7.82 5.35
C ASN A 35 -5.61 -8.62 6.49
N GLU A 36 -6.39 -9.35 7.28
CA GLU A 36 -5.88 -10.12 8.42
C GLU A 36 -4.79 -11.14 8.05
N SER A 37 -4.86 -11.75 6.87
CA SER A 37 -3.86 -12.74 6.45
C SER A 37 -2.59 -12.12 5.86
N THR A 38 -2.70 -10.93 5.26
CA THR A 38 -1.57 -10.22 4.63
C THR A 38 -0.88 -9.21 5.55
N ALA A 39 -1.46 -8.92 6.73
CA ALA A 39 -0.90 -7.98 7.70
C ALA A 39 0.50 -8.37 8.21
N ARG A 40 0.78 -9.68 8.35
CA ARG A 40 2.09 -10.16 8.81
C ARG A 40 3.25 -9.79 7.89
N LEU A 41 2.98 -9.51 6.61
CA LEU A 41 4.01 -9.11 5.66
C LEU A 41 4.63 -7.74 6.00
N ALA A 42 3.92 -6.91 6.76
CA ALA A 42 4.41 -5.61 7.23
C ALA A 42 5.10 -5.66 8.60
N GLU A 43 5.27 -6.82 9.23
CA GLU A 43 5.81 -6.95 10.60
C GLU A 43 7.24 -6.39 10.76
N HIS A 44 8.00 -6.35 9.66
CA HIS A 44 9.34 -5.77 9.63
C HIS A 44 9.40 -4.35 9.04
N CYS A 45 8.24 -3.71 8.87
CA CYS A 45 8.12 -2.33 8.40
C CYS A 45 7.76 -1.41 9.58
N GLU A 46 8.33 -0.21 9.60
CA GLU A 46 8.04 0.78 10.62
C GLU A 46 6.74 1.55 10.30
N VAL A 47 6.38 1.62 9.02
CA VAL A 47 5.21 2.36 8.53
C VAL A 47 4.44 1.51 7.53
N VAL A 48 3.11 1.59 7.59
CA VAL A 48 2.19 0.98 6.62
C VAL A 48 1.40 2.08 5.91
N CYS A 49 1.47 2.11 4.59
CA CYS A 49 0.70 2.96 3.70
C CYS A 49 -0.33 2.12 2.95
N ILE A 50 -1.60 2.50 3.04
CA ILE A 50 -2.72 1.77 2.43
C ILE A 50 -3.30 2.64 1.32
N LEU A 51 -3.19 2.20 0.06
CA LEU A 51 -3.86 2.86 -1.04
C LEU A 51 -5.30 2.36 -1.15
N LEU A 52 -6.26 3.28 -1.04
CA LEU A 52 -7.68 2.97 -1.20
C LEU A 52 -8.02 3.02 -2.69
N MET A 53 -7.98 1.87 -3.36
CA MET A 53 -8.64 1.74 -4.66
C MET A 53 -10.14 1.58 -4.41
N MET A 54 -10.90 2.66 -4.45
CA MET A 54 -12.36 2.57 -4.41
C MET A 54 -12.85 1.86 -5.68
N THR A 55 -13.14 0.57 -5.59
CA THR A 55 -13.99 -0.13 -6.56
C THR A 55 -15.26 -0.62 -5.85
N GLY A 56 -16.40 0.02 -6.15
CA GLY A 56 -17.74 -0.45 -5.77
C GLY A 56 -18.19 -0.11 -4.35
N VAL A 57 -18.81 1.06 -4.18
CA VAL A 57 -19.57 1.42 -2.95
C VAL A 57 -20.99 0.81 -2.95
N GLU A 58 -21.27 -0.20 -3.77
CA GLU A 58 -22.65 -0.69 -4.01
C GLU A 58 -23.14 -1.77 -3.04
N LYS A 59 -22.29 -2.32 -2.15
CA LYS A 59 -22.68 -3.52 -1.37
C LYS A 59 -23.10 -3.29 0.09
N TYR A 60 -23.15 -2.05 0.58
CA TYR A 60 -23.51 -1.76 1.98
C TYR A 60 -24.70 -0.80 2.19
N TRP A 61 -25.43 -0.44 1.13
CA TRP A 61 -26.70 0.32 1.22
C TRP A 61 -27.87 -0.50 0.68
N LYS A 62 -28.13 -1.66 1.29
CA LYS A 62 -29.44 -2.31 1.26
C LYS A 62 -29.77 -2.75 2.68
N ASN A 63 -30.27 -1.79 3.46
CA ASN A 63 -31.24 -2.06 4.51
C ASN A 63 -32.63 -2.15 3.86
#